data_AF-A0A183ABG0-F1
#
_entry.id   AF-A0A183ABG0-F1
#
_cell.length_a   1.000
_cell.length_b   1.000
_cell.length_c   1.000
_cell.angle_alpha   90.00
_cell.angle_beta   90.00
_cell.angle_gamma   90.00
#
_symmetry.space_group_name_H-M   'P 1'
#
loop_
_entity.id
_entity.type
_entity.pdbx_description
1 polymer ?
#
loop_
_entity_poly.entity_id
_entity_poly.type
_entity_poly.pdbx_seq_one_letter_code
_entity_poly.pdbx_strand_id
1 'polypeptide(L)'
;LKLEVMRENEIFETYLRETLPHLCKLLEAEQASATGRFTKRVRPASRIHISGHRETLTMRQKCEILESEVNRINQQIIKMKREFEEPIKNYKATAEALEKRKREIPELVASFKRNVVQGGYDARLGAVASETLLRYHEICMTHKETQINRFLVESCLMRIRTRQMRWIIRQREIWRAAFTPLELERMRLLHASSYRECDELKAEVVHQKWYLSRLLGKVHDYKDRNEGPMARSLRGWRRAGVPGGFRGRRGAGGNTVGPGLESGFLANSQWFTNPAIALDVILSSPQFGAKTPPPREDSE
;
A
#
# COMPACT_ATOMS: atom_id res chain seq x y z
N LEU A 1 39.20 14.32 -2.18
CA LEU A 1 40.64 13.93 -2.20
C LEU A 1 41.24 13.75 -0.80
N LYS A 2 41.74 14.77 -0.08
CA LYS A 2 42.41 14.53 1.23
C LYS A 2 41.51 13.88 2.29
N LEU A 3 40.24 14.29 2.34
CA LEU A 3 39.22 13.70 3.23
C LEU A 3 38.81 12.27 2.84
N GLU A 4 38.77 11.95 1.55
CA GLU A 4 38.49 10.58 1.08
C GLU A 4 39.64 9.64 1.40
N VAL A 5 40.87 10.06 1.14
CA VAL A 5 42.07 9.28 1.46
C VAL A 5 42.19 9.04 2.97
N MET A 6 41.82 10.03 3.81
CA MET A 6 41.78 9.84 5.26
C MET A 6 40.71 8.84 5.68
N ARG A 7 39.51 8.92 5.09
CA ARG A 7 38.41 8.01 5.39
C ARG A 7 38.70 6.57 4.94
N GLU A 8 39.29 6.41 3.76
CA GLU A 8 39.79 5.13 3.27
C GLU A 8 40.84 4.56 4.23
N ASN A 9 41.83 5.35 4.63
CA ASN A 9 42.84 4.93 5.60
C ASN A 9 42.22 4.55 6.95
N GLU A 10 41.22 5.28 7.45
CA GLU A 10 40.51 4.91 8.68
C GLU A 10 39.81 3.55 8.55
N ILE A 11 39.15 3.28 7.42
CA ILE A 11 38.50 2.00 7.14
C ILE A 11 39.53 0.86 7.07
N PHE A 12 40.67 1.10 6.41
CA PHE A 12 41.78 0.16 6.36
C PHE A 12 42.36 -0.15 7.75
N GLU A 13 42.57 0.87 8.58
CA GLU A 13 43.10 0.72 9.94
C GLU A 13 42.13 -0.02 10.88
N THR A 14 40.81 0.18 10.71
CA THR A 14 39.81 -0.59 11.46
C THR A 14 39.76 -2.06 11.02
N TYR A 15 39.85 -2.32 9.71
CA TYR A 15 39.82 -3.67 9.17
C TYR A 15 41.05 -4.50 9.58
N LEU A 16 42.25 -3.90 9.55
CA LEU A 16 43.49 -4.56 9.98
C LEU A 16 43.43 -4.96 11.47
N ARG A 17 42.86 -4.11 12.32
CA ARG A 17 42.68 -4.39 13.75
C ARG A 17 41.74 -5.56 14.02
N GLU A 18 40.67 -5.69 13.24
CA GLU A 18 39.67 -6.75 13.41
C GLU A 18 40.13 -8.10 12.83
N THR A 19 40.82 -8.10 11.71
CA THR A 19 41.17 -9.35 10.98
C THR A 19 42.55 -9.89 11.33
N LEU A 20 43.53 -9.03 11.62
CA LEU A 20 44.92 -9.42 11.85
C LEU A 20 45.49 -8.68 13.07
N PRO A 21 44.95 -8.96 14.30
CA PRO A 21 45.37 -8.29 15.52
C PRO A 21 46.84 -8.51 15.86
N HIS A 22 47.47 -9.55 15.31
CA HIS A 22 48.90 -9.83 15.45
C HIS A 22 49.77 -8.93 14.56
N LEU A 23 49.31 -8.51 13.38
CA LEU A 23 50.02 -7.57 12.52
C LEU A 23 49.95 -6.13 13.06
N CYS A 24 48.81 -5.73 13.63
CA CYS A 24 48.72 -4.43 14.32
C CYS A 24 49.69 -4.34 15.50
N LYS A 25 49.80 -5.40 16.31
CA LYS A 25 50.79 -5.47 17.41
C LYS A 25 52.24 -5.42 16.92
N LEU A 26 52.53 -5.97 15.73
CA LEU A 26 53.87 -5.92 15.13
C LEU A 26 54.19 -4.51 14.61
N LEU A 27 53.23 -3.84 13.97
CA LEU A 27 53.37 -2.44 13.52
C LEU A 27 53.52 -1.47 14.70
N GLU A 28 52.77 -1.66 15.79
CA GLU A 28 52.92 -0.91 17.04
C GLU A 28 54.28 -1.17 17.71
N ALA A 29 54.77 -2.42 17.68
CA ALA A 29 56.10 -2.77 18.20
C ALA A 29 57.25 -2.18 17.36
N GLU A 30 57.08 -2.11 16.03
CA GLU A 30 58.05 -1.51 15.12
C GLU A 30 58.12 0.02 15.31
N GLN A 31 56.96 0.68 15.49
CA GLN A 31 56.90 2.11 15.84
C GLN A 31 57.48 2.40 17.23
N ALA A 32 57.24 1.53 18.22
CA ALA A 32 57.86 1.64 19.55
C ALA A 32 59.39 1.46 19.49
N SER A 33 59.89 0.59 18.60
CA SER A 33 61.33 0.35 18.40
C SER A 33 62.07 1.50 17.71
N ALA A 34 61.36 2.35 16.96
CA ALA A 34 61.93 3.54 16.32
C ALA A 34 62.27 4.66 17.33
N THR A 35 61.81 4.55 18.58
CA THR A 35 61.97 5.60 19.62
C THR A 35 62.81 5.21 20.85
N GLY A 36 63.44 4.02 20.91
CA GLY A 36 64.06 3.54 22.17
C GLY A 36 65.40 2.80 22.05
N ARG A 37 66.35 3.17 22.91
CA ARG A 37 67.77 2.78 22.99
C ARG A 37 68.05 1.28 23.22
N PHE A 38 69.13 0.80 22.62
CA PHE A 38 69.96 -0.40 22.90
C PHE A 38 69.63 -1.27 24.13
N THR A 39 69.34 -2.57 23.92
CA THR A 39 69.86 -3.69 24.75
C THR A 39 69.98 -5.03 24.00
N LYS A 40 71.19 -5.61 24.09
CA LYS A 40 71.68 -7.00 24.00
C LYS A 40 70.85 -8.13 23.32
N ARG A 41 71.48 -8.68 22.27
CA ARG A 41 71.60 -10.09 21.79
C ARG A 41 70.49 -11.10 22.15
N VAL A 42 69.70 -11.44 21.13
CA VAL A 42 69.06 -12.76 20.96
C VAL A 42 69.38 -13.27 19.54
N ARG A 43 69.65 -14.57 19.40
CA ARG A 43 70.09 -15.28 18.18
C ARG A 43 69.08 -15.15 17.02
N PRO A 44 69.52 -15.20 15.74
CA PRO A 44 68.66 -14.89 14.60
C PRO A 44 67.82 -16.11 14.22
N ALA A 45 66.59 -16.20 14.75
CA ALA A 45 65.59 -17.09 14.18
C ALA A 45 64.99 -16.41 12.96
N SER A 46 65.14 -17.06 11.81
CA SER A 46 64.48 -16.78 10.53
C SER A 46 64.39 -15.30 10.16
N ARG A 47 65.30 -14.86 9.28
CA ARG A 47 65.11 -13.70 8.41
C ARG A 47 63.84 -13.94 7.59
N ILE A 48 62.67 -13.64 8.16
CA ILE A 48 61.44 -13.43 7.41
C ILE A 48 61.79 -12.24 6.54
N HIS A 49 62.00 -12.50 5.26
CA HIS A 49 62.01 -11.47 4.25
C HIS A 49 60.65 -10.77 4.34
N ILE A 50 60.56 -9.72 5.16
CA ILE A 50 59.63 -8.63 4.93
C ILE A 50 60.19 -7.92 3.69
N SER A 51 60.12 -8.60 2.55
CA SER A 51 60.26 -7.93 1.27
C SER A 51 59.26 -6.78 1.31
N GLY A 52 59.72 -5.58 0.98
CA GLY A 52 58.86 -4.40 0.75
C GLY A 52 57.88 -4.58 -0.42
N HIS A 53 57.36 -5.79 -0.64
CA HIS A 53 56.04 -5.99 -1.19
C HIS A 53 55.06 -5.51 -0.12
N ARG A 54 54.59 -4.27 -0.31
CA ARG A 54 53.22 -3.92 0.04
C ARG A 54 52.37 -5.11 -0.44
N GLU A 55 51.95 -5.99 0.45
CA GLU A 55 51.02 -7.06 0.11
C GLU A 55 49.73 -6.36 -0.31
N THR A 56 49.62 -6.11 -1.61
CA THR A 56 48.44 -5.49 -2.17
C THR A 56 47.32 -6.50 -2.01
N LEU A 57 46.30 -6.13 -1.23
CA LEU A 57 45.09 -6.93 -1.07
C LEU A 57 44.65 -7.45 -2.43
N THR A 58 44.41 -8.75 -2.49
CA THR A 58 43.86 -9.39 -3.69
C THR A 58 42.53 -8.72 -4.04
N MET A 59 42.17 -8.68 -5.33
CA MET A 59 40.90 -8.08 -5.77
C MET A 59 39.70 -8.65 -4.99
N ARG A 60 39.74 -9.95 -4.69
CA ARG A 60 38.74 -10.63 -3.87
C ARG A 60 38.62 -10.02 -2.47
N GLN A 61 39.72 -9.84 -1.75
CA GLN A 61 39.72 -9.24 -0.41
C GLN A 61 39.20 -7.79 -0.45
N LYS A 62 39.54 -7.04 -1.51
CA LYS A 62 38.98 -5.68 -1.71
C LYS A 62 37.47 -5.72 -1.91
N CYS A 63 36.95 -6.66 -2.70
CA CYS A 63 35.51 -6.85 -2.87
C CYS A 63 34.83 -7.23 -1.55
N GLU A 64 35.41 -8.16 -0.77
CA GLU A 64 34.87 -8.57 0.54
C GLU A 64 34.83 -7.40 1.54
N ILE A 65 35.85 -6.53 1.55
CA ILE A 65 35.88 -5.31 2.37
C ILE A 65 34.82 -4.30 1.90
N LEU A 66 34.70 -4.09 0.59
CA LEU A 66 33.70 -3.17 0.05
C LEU A 66 32.29 -3.67 0.37
N GLU A 67 32.03 -4.97 0.27
CA GLU A 67 30.73 -5.57 0.62
C GLU A 67 30.43 -5.41 2.12
N SER A 68 31.42 -5.66 3.00
CA SER A 68 31.23 -5.48 4.44
C SER A 68 30.96 -4.03 4.82
N GLU A 69 31.67 -3.09 4.19
CA GLU A 69 31.51 -1.65 4.43
C GLU A 69 30.17 -1.14 3.87
N VAL A 70 29.76 -1.61 2.69
CA VAL A 70 28.42 -1.33 2.14
C VAL A 70 27.34 -1.85 3.07
N ASN A 71 27.50 -3.06 3.61
CA ASN A 71 26.56 -3.62 4.58
C ASN A 71 26.52 -2.81 5.88
N ARG A 72 27.67 -2.37 6.40
CA ARG A 72 27.78 -1.51 7.58
C ARG A 72 27.08 -0.17 7.38
N ILE A 73 27.33 0.50 6.25
CA ILE A 73 26.68 1.77 5.89
C ILE A 73 25.17 1.57 5.73
N ASN A 74 24.73 0.48 5.09
CA ASN A 74 23.32 0.17 4.95
C ASN A 74 22.64 -0.04 6.32
N GLN A 75 23.29 -0.76 7.24
CA GLN A 75 22.79 -0.92 8.61
C GLN A 75 22.72 0.41 9.35
N GLN A 76 23.73 1.28 9.20
CA GLN A 76 23.74 2.62 9.79
C GLN A 76 22.61 3.49 9.22
N ILE A 77 22.35 3.44 7.92
CA ILE A 77 21.21 4.12 7.28
C ILE A 77 19.89 3.61 7.85
N ILE A 78 19.71 2.29 7.98
CA ILE A 78 18.48 1.71 8.56
C ILE A 78 18.31 2.18 10.01
N LYS A 79 19.39 2.18 10.80
CA LYS A 79 19.38 2.65 12.19
C LYS A 79 18.98 4.13 12.26
N MET A 80 19.62 5.00 11.49
CA MET A 80 19.28 6.41 11.41
C MET A 80 17.82 6.63 10.96
N LYS A 81 17.34 5.88 9.96
CA LYS A 81 15.94 5.97 9.53
C LYS A 81 14.98 5.63 10.65
N ARG A 82 15.27 4.61 11.46
CA ARG A 82 14.45 4.31 12.64
C ARG A 82 14.54 5.42 13.69
N GLU A 83 15.75 5.87 14.00
CA GLU A 83 15.99 6.91 15.02
C GLU A 83 15.34 8.26 14.69
N PHE A 84 15.20 8.61 13.40
CA PHE A 84 14.65 9.90 13.00
C PHE A 84 13.27 9.82 12.36
N GLU A 85 13.03 8.91 11.40
CA GLU A 85 11.76 8.90 10.67
C GLU A 85 10.60 8.41 11.55
N GLU A 86 10.84 7.46 12.47
CA GLU A 86 9.82 6.94 13.37
C GLU A 86 9.31 8.03 14.34
N PRO A 87 10.18 8.73 15.11
CA PRO A 87 9.72 9.83 15.93
C PRO A 87 9.11 10.97 15.11
N ILE A 88 9.63 11.30 13.91
CA ILE A 88 8.99 12.30 13.05
C ILE A 88 7.56 11.89 12.66
N LYS A 89 7.32 10.61 12.33
CA LYS A 89 5.97 10.10 12.05
C LYS A 89 5.08 10.19 13.28
N ASN A 90 5.60 9.86 14.46
CA ASN A 90 4.86 9.97 15.71
C ASN A 90 4.51 11.43 16.02
N TYR A 91 5.46 12.36 15.90
CA TYR A 91 5.21 13.79 16.10
C TYR A 91 4.17 14.32 15.14
N LYS A 92 4.24 13.96 13.84
CA LYS A 92 3.20 14.33 12.86
C LYS A 92 1.83 13.79 13.24
N ALA A 93 1.74 12.51 13.61
CA ALA A 93 0.48 11.91 14.06
C ALA A 93 -0.07 12.61 15.32
N THR A 94 0.79 12.96 16.28
CA THR A 94 0.36 13.72 17.48
C THR A 94 -0.09 15.12 17.13
N ALA A 95 0.58 15.82 16.21
CA ALA A 95 0.20 17.15 15.76
C ALA A 95 -1.18 17.13 15.08
N GLU A 96 -1.41 16.19 14.15
CA GLU A 96 -2.71 16.01 13.50
C GLU A 96 -3.83 15.68 14.51
N ALA A 97 -3.54 14.84 15.50
CA ALA A 97 -4.49 14.52 16.58
C ALA A 97 -4.81 15.75 17.45
N LEU A 98 -3.81 16.60 17.75
CA LEU A 98 -4.01 17.83 18.51
C LEU A 98 -4.79 18.87 17.70
N GLU A 99 -4.51 19.02 16.40
CA GLU A 99 -5.28 19.91 15.52
C GLU A 99 -6.74 19.48 15.40
N LYS A 100 -6.99 18.16 15.34
CA LYS A 100 -8.34 17.61 15.38
C LYS A 100 -9.03 17.95 16.71
N ARG A 101 -8.38 17.69 17.85
CA ARG A 101 -8.92 18.05 19.18
C ARG A 101 -9.18 19.54 19.34
N LYS A 102 -8.30 20.40 18.82
CA LYS A 102 -8.45 21.86 18.84
C LYS A 102 -9.74 22.31 18.13
N ARG A 103 -10.17 21.59 17.09
CA ARG A 103 -11.45 21.84 16.39
C ARG A 103 -12.65 21.22 17.11
N GLU A 104 -12.52 20.00 17.62
CA GLU A 104 -13.62 19.27 18.26
C GLU A 104 -14.04 19.85 19.62
N ILE A 105 -13.09 20.31 20.45
CA ILE A 105 -13.38 20.86 21.78
C ILE A 105 -14.36 22.04 21.73
N PRO A 106 -14.16 23.10 20.93
CA PRO A 106 -15.12 24.22 20.89
C PRO A 106 -16.48 23.78 20.33
N GLU A 107 -16.52 22.83 19.40
CA GLU A 107 -17.79 22.27 18.88
C GLU A 107 -18.55 21.52 19.97
N LEU A 108 -17.86 20.69 20.77
CA LEU A 108 -18.43 19.98 21.92
C LEU A 108 -18.90 20.93 23.03
N VAL A 109 -18.13 21.99 23.30
CA VAL A 109 -18.55 23.02 24.25
C VAL A 109 -19.79 23.76 23.75
N ALA A 110 -19.84 24.09 22.45
CA ALA A 110 -20.99 24.77 21.85
C ALA A 110 -22.23 23.87 21.83
N SER A 111 -22.09 22.58 21.52
CA SER A 111 -23.21 21.63 21.55
C SER A 111 -23.71 21.38 22.96
N PHE A 112 -22.82 21.26 23.95
CA PHE A 112 -23.18 21.14 25.36
C PHE A 112 -23.94 22.38 25.85
N LYS A 113 -23.43 23.59 25.57
CA LYS A 113 -24.11 24.83 25.94
C LYS A 113 -25.52 24.93 25.33
N ARG A 114 -25.68 24.58 24.06
CA ARG A 114 -27.00 24.62 23.40
C ARG A 114 -27.96 23.56 23.94
N ASN A 115 -27.51 22.32 24.04
CA ASN A 115 -28.41 21.19 24.31
C ASN A 115 -28.68 20.97 25.80
N VAL A 116 -27.71 21.28 26.66
CA VAL A 116 -27.81 21.05 28.11
C VAL A 116 -28.10 22.36 28.84
N VAL A 117 -27.26 23.39 28.65
CA VAL A 117 -27.38 24.64 29.41
C VAL A 117 -28.57 25.48 28.95
N GLN A 118 -28.79 25.63 27.64
CA GLN A 118 -29.90 26.43 27.11
C GLN A 118 -31.17 25.60 26.92
N GLY A 119 -31.04 24.38 26.39
CA GLY A 119 -32.18 23.51 26.10
C GLY A 119 -32.77 22.77 27.31
N GLY A 120 -32.00 22.60 28.39
CA GLY A 120 -32.43 21.84 29.57
C GLY A 120 -32.63 22.67 30.83
N TYR A 121 -32.49 24.01 30.75
CA TYR A 121 -32.64 24.90 31.90
C TYR A 121 -34.12 25.14 32.22
N ASP A 122 -34.51 24.80 33.44
CA ASP A 122 -35.83 25.12 33.96
C ASP A 122 -35.75 26.41 34.79
N ALA A 123 -36.37 27.47 34.29
CA ALA A 123 -36.40 28.78 34.95
C ALA A 123 -37.10 28.76 36.32
N ARG A 124 -37.96 27.77 36.60
CA ARG A 124 -38.66 27.64 37.89
C ARG A 124 -37.76 27.06 38.97
N LEU A 125 -36.89 26.11 38.60
CA LEU A 125 -35.95 25.45 39.50
C LEU A 125 -34.58 26.17 39.55
N GLY A 126 -34.31 27.07 38.61
CA GLY A 126 -33.03 27.75 38.48
C GLY A 126 -31.88 26.81 38.12
N ALA A 127 -32.19 25.61 37.64
CA ALA A 127 -31.24 24.52 37.41
C ALA A 127 -31.57 23.74 36.13
N VAL A 128 -30.57 23.00 35.62
CA VAL A 128 -30.74 22.10 34.47
C VAL A 128 -31.35 20.78 34.92
N ALA A 129 -32.38 20.30 34.22
CA ALA A 129 -32.98 19.00 34.49
C ALA A 129 -31.96 17.87 34.30
N SER A 130 -31.80 17.00 35.31
CA SER A 130 -30.84 15.90 35.29
C SER A 130 -31.04 14.96 34.09
N GLU A 131 -32.28 14.74 33.67
CA GLU A 131 -32.62 13.93 32.50
C GLU A 131 -31.98 14.45 31.20
N THR A 132 -31.91 15.77 31.03
CA THR A 132 -31.28 16.36 29.82
C THR A 132 -29.78 16.15 29.79
N LEU A 133 -29.13 16.19 30.96
CA LEU A 133 -27.71 15.87 31.10
C LEU A 133 -27.45 14.38 30.82
N LEU A 134 -28.27 13.49 31.38
CA LEU A 134 -28.16 12.04 31.17
C LEU A 134 -28.35 11.67 29.69
N ARG A 135 -29.38 12.23 29.06
CA ARG A 135 -29.63 12.03 27.62
C ARG A 135 -28.48 12.53 26.76
N TYR A 136 -27.91 13.69 27.08
CA TYR A 136 -26.72 14.18 26.36
C TYR A 136 -25.52 13.24 26.52
N HIS A 137 -25.32 12.69 27.73
CA HIS A 137 -24.27 11.72 27.99
C HIS A 137 -24.47 10.42 27.18
N GLU A 138 -25.68 9.88 27.12
CA GLU A 138 -26.02 8.71 26.29
C GLU A 138 -25.72 8.95 24.80
N ILE A 139 -26.08 10.12 24.27
CA ILE A 139 -25.78 10.50 22.89
C ILE A 139 -24.25 10.57 22.66
N CYS A 140 -23.50 11.11 23.63
CA CYS A 140 -22.04 11.15 23.53
C CYS A 140 -21.42 9.75 23.56
N MET A 141 -21.95 8.85 24.40
CA MET A 141 -21.45 7.47 24.52
C MET A 141 -21.74 6.67 23.25
N THR A 142 -22.97 6.72 22.75
CA THR A 142 -23.35 6.07 21.48
C THR A 142 -22.53 6.61 20.31
N HIS A 143 -22.28 7.93 20.25
CA HIS A 143 -21.39 8.50 19.23
C HIS A 143 -19.97 7.94 19.32
N LYS A 144 -19.38 7.85 20.52
CA LYS A 144 -18.06 7.23 20.71
C LYS A 144 -18.04 5.76 20.29
N GLU A 145 -19.07 5.00 20.64
CA GLU A 145 -19.21 3.59 20.22
C GLU A 145 -19.26 3.45 18.70
N THR A 146 -20.03 4.30 18.00
CA THR A 146 -20.07 4.28 16.53
C THR A 146 -18.71 4.61 15.91
N GLN A 147 -17.96 5.56 16.51
CA GLN A 147 -16.60 5.88 16.07
C GLN A 147 -15.64 4.70 16.29
N ILE A 148 -15.71 4.04 17.45
CA ILE A 148 -14.89 2.85 17.75
C ILE A 148 -15.16 1.76 16.72
N ASN A 149 -16.44 1.43 16.48
CA ASN A 149 -16.82 0.42 15.50
C ASN A 149 -16.34 0.77 14.08
N ARG A 150 -16.45 2.04 13.69
CA ARG A 150 -15.90 2.52 12.42
C ARG A 150 -14.40 2.31 12.33
N PHE A 151 -13.63 2.70 13.35
CA PHE A 151 -12.18 2.53 13.37
C PHE A 151 -11.76 1.05 13.37
N LEU A 152 -12.53 0.18 14.04
CA LEU A 152 -12.29 -1.27 14.00
C LEU A 152 -12.46 -1.83 12.58
N VAL A 153 -13.52 -1.44 11.88
CA VAL A 153 -13.76 -1.85 10.48
C VAL A 153 -12.65 -1.31 9.57
N GLU A 154 -12.31 -0.03 9.68
CA GLU A 154 -11.23 0.59 8.90
C GLU A 154 -9.88 -0.11 9.16
N SER A 155 -9.56 -0.39 10.42
CA SER A 155 -8.35 -1.12 10.82
C SER A 155 -8.30 -2.53 10.22
N CYS A 156 -9.40 -3.29 10.31
CA CYS A 156 -9.51 -4.61 9.69
C CYS A 156 -9.30 -4.55 8.17
N LEU A 157 -9.92 -3.58 7.50
CA LEU A 157 -9.77 -3.38 6.06
C LEU A 157 -8.32 -3.05 5.67
N MET A 158 -7.65 -2.18 6.43
CA MET A 158 -6.24 -1.83 6.19
C MET A 158 -5.32 -3.03 6.40
N ARG A 159 -5.58 -3.88 7.39
CA ARG A 159 -4.85 -5.14 7.60
C ARG A 159 -5.01 -6.08 6.41
N ILE A 160 -6.23 -6.25 5.90
CA ILE A 160 -6.52 -7.07 4.72
C ILE A 160 -5.74 -6.54 3.50
N ARG A 161 -5.84 -5.24 3.21
CA ARG A 161 -5.12 -4.60 2.10
C ARG A 161 -3.60 -4.76 2.21
N THR A 162 -3.06 -4.62 3.42
CA THR A 162 -1.62 -4.81 3.67
C THR A 162 -1.19 -6.25 3.43
N ARG A 163 -2.02 -7.24 3.80
CA ARG A 163 -1.77 -8.67 3.50
C ARG A 163 -1.82 -8.94 1.99
N GLN A 164 -2.83 -8.42 1.30
CA GLN A 164 -2.96 -8.54 -0.15
C GLN A 164 -1.75 -7.94 -0.86
N MET A 165 -1.32 -6.73 -0.49
CA MET A 165 -0.16 -6.08 -1.10
C MET A 165 1.13 -6.88 -0.88
N ARG A 166 1.35 -7.38 0.35
CA ARG A 166 2.52 -8.24 0.64
C ARG A 166 2.49 -9.53 -0.18
N TRP A 167 1.32 -10.13 -0.36
CA TRP A 167 1.17 -11.30 -1.20
C TRP A 167 1.51 -10.99 -2.67
N ILE A 168 1.00 -9.89 -3.24
CA ILE A 168 1.31 -9.46 -4.61
C ILE A 168 2.81 -9.23 -4.80
N ILE A 169 3.49 -8.60 -3.83
CA ILE A 169 4.94 -8.38 -3.89
C ILE A 169 5.68 -9.72 -3.94
N ARG A 170 5.35 -10.65 -3.04
CA ARG A 170 5.98 -11.98 -3.02
C ARG A 170 5.75 -12.74 -4.33
N GLN A 171 4.52 -12.71 -4.85
CA GLN A 171 4.24 -13.33 -6.15
C GLN A 171 5.11 -12.70 -7.24
N ARG A 172 5.20 -11.36 -7.30
CA ARG A 172 6.05 -10.67 -8.27
C ARG A 172 7.53 -11.03 -8.12
N GLU A 173 8.03 -11.23 -6.91
CA GLU A 173 9.41 -11.67 -6.66
C GLU A 173 9.64 -13.09 -7.21
N ILE A 174 8.71 -14.01 -6.94
CA ILE A 174 8.75 -15.37 -7.48
C ILE A 174 8.71 -15.34 -9.02
N TRP A 175 7.79 -14.57 -9.62
CA TRP A 175 7.68 -14.42 -11.07
C TRP A 175 8.95 -13.81 -11.69
N ARG A 176 9.59 -12.85 -11.02
CA ARG A 176 10.86 -12.27 -11.47
C ARG A 176 12.01 -13.27 -11.42
N ALA A 177 12.02 -14.16 -10.44
CA ALA A 177 13.03 -15.21 -10.33
C ALA A 177 12.79 -16.37 -11.31
N ALA A 178 11.51 -16.65 -11.65
CA ALA A 178 11.14 -17.76 -12.51
C ALA A 178 11.36 -17.52 -14.01
N PHE A 179 11.27 -16.26 -14.48
CA PHE A 179 11.39 -15.94 -15.90
C PHE A 179 12.72 -15.32 -16.27
N THR A 180 13.25 -15.72 -17.43
CA THR A 180 14.33 -15.00 -18.08
C THR A 180 13.83 -13.63 -18.61
N PRO A 181 14.71 -12.64 -18.77
CA PRO A 181 14.33 -11.33 -19.31
C PRO A 181 13.65 -11.40 -20.69
N LEU A 182 14.06 -12.37 -21.52
CA LEU A 182 13.49 -12.57 -22.87
C LEU A 182 12.06 -13.11 -22.81
N GLU A 183 11.78 -14.08 -21.94
CA GLU A 183 10.42 -14.62 -21.72
C GLU A 183 9.48 -13.54 -21.18
N LEU A 184 9.98 -12.69 -20.28
CA LEU A 184 9.22 -11.57 -19.74
C LEU A 184 8.81 -10.59 -20.84
N GLU A 185 9.72 -10.27 -21.77
CA GLU A 185 9.42 -9.34 -22.87
C GLU A 185 8.46 -9.95 -23.89
N ARG A 186 8.61 -11.24 -24.21
CA ARG A 186 7.64 -11.96 -25.05
C ARG A 186 6.24 -11.95 -24.44
N MET A 187 6.13 -12.22 -23.13
CA MET A 187 4.85 -12.20 -22.43
C MET A 187 4.23 -10.79 -22.43
N ARG A 188 5.03 -9.73 -22.26
CA ARG A 188 4.55 -8.34 -22.35
C ARG A 188 3.98 -8.02 -23.72
N LEU A 189 4.65 -8.44 -24.80
CA LEU A 189 4.17 -8.24 -26.16
C LEU A 189 2.84 -8.96 -26.41
N LEU A 190 2.72 -10.21 -25.97
CA LEU A 190 1.49 -10.99 -26.08
C LEU A 190 0.34 -10.38 -25.26
N HIS A 191 0.60 -9.97 -24.02
CA HIS A 191 -0.41 -9.27 -23.23
C HIS A 191 -0.84 -7.95 -23.91
N ALA A 192 0.10 -7.16 -24.42
CA ALA A 192 -0.21 -5.91 -25.09
C ALA A 192 -1.06 -6.12 -26.35
N SER A 193 -0.82 -7.17 -27.14
CA SER A 193 -1.68 -7.50 -28.29
C SER A 193 -3.07 -7.93 -27.84
N SER A 194 -3.20 -8.81 -26.85
CA SER A 194 -4.50 -9.26 -26.35
C SER A 194 -5.34 -8.13 -25.74
N TYR A 195 -4.72 -7.16 -25.06
CA TYR A 195 -5.43 -5.98 -24.55
C TYR A 195 -5.96 -5.09 -25.69
N ARG A 196 -5.20 -4.94 -26.79
CA ARG A 196 -5.66 -4.20 -27.97
C ARG A 196 -6.85 -4.88 -28.61
N GLU A 197 -6.78 -6.20 -28.83
CA GLU A 197 -7.90 -6.99 -29.36
C GLU A 197 -9.15 -6.86 -28.47
N CYS A 198 -8.98 -6.91 -27.14
CA CYS A 198 -10.09 -6.70 -26.21
C CYS A 198 -10.71 -5.31 -26.32
N ASP A 199 -9.90 -4.27 -26.51
CA ASP A 199 -10.40 -2.90 -26.62
C ASP A 199 -11.08 -2.64 -27.98
N GLU A 200 -10.60 -3.27 -29.06
CA GLU A 200 -11.25 -3.29 -30.36
C GLU A 200 -12.64 -3.95 -30.27
N LEU A 201 -12.72 -5.15 -29.68
CA LEU A 201 -14.00 -5.85 -29.46
C LEU A 201 -14.96 -5.05 -28.57
N LYS A 202 -14.46 -4.35 -27.55
CA LYS A 202 -15.30 -3.46 -26.74
C LYS A 202 -15.86 -2.30 -27.56
N ALA A 203 -15.05 -1.70 -28.43
CA ALA A 203 -15.49 -0.63 -29.32
C ALA A 203 -16.57 -1.13 -30.29
N GLU A 204 -16.40 -2.34 -30.85
CA GLU A 204 -17.41 -2.99 -31.69
C GLU A 204 -18.72 -3.24 -30.94
N VAL A 205 -18.66 -3.75 -29.70
CA VAL A 205 -19.85 -3.95 -28.86
C VAL A 205 -20.58 -2.64 -28.59
N VAL A 206 -19.85 -1.56 -28.31
CA VAL A 206 -20.45 -0.23 -28.12
C VAL A 206 -21.10 0.26 -29.42
N HIS A 207 -20.44 0.05 -30.56
CA HIS A 207 -20.99 0.40 -31.87
C HIS A 207 -22.29 -0.37 -32.18
N GLN A 208 -22.29 -1.69 -31.94
CA GLN A 208 -23.47 -2.53 -32.11
C GLN A 208 -24.60 -2.13 -31.16
N LYS A 209 -24.31 -1.83 -29.89
CA LYS A 209 -25.32 -1.32 -28.94
C LYS A 209 -25.95 -0.03 -29.45
N TRP A 210 -25.14 0.91 -29.92
CA TRP A 210 -25.64 2.15 -30.50
C TRP A 210 -26.56 1.89 -31.70
N TYR A 211 -26.17 0.99 -32.61
CA TYR A 211 -26.98 0.63 -33.77
C TYR A 211 -28.31 -0.03 -33.37
N LEU A 212 -28.28 -0.97 -32.42
CA LEU A 212 -29.47 -1.62 -31.87
C LEU A 212 -30.40 -0.62 -31.18
N SER A 213 -29.87 0.30 -30.36
CA SER A 213 -30.67 1.38 -29.75
C SER A 213 -31.35 2.25 -30.81
N ARG A 214 -30.67 2.55 -31.92
CA ARG A 214 -31.23 3.31 -33.04
C ARG A 214 -32.33 2.52 -33.77
N LEU A 215 -32.13 1.23 -34.01
CA LEU A 215 -33.15 0.36 -34.61
C LEU A 215 -34.36 0.20 -33.70
N LEU A 216 -34.16 -0.01 -32.39
CA LEU A 216 -35.23 -0.09 -31.41
C LEU A 216 -36.04 1.22 -31.36
N GLY A 217 -35.37 2.38 -31.45
CA GLY A 217 -36.04 3.67 -31.60
C GLY A 217 -36.97 3.70 -32.81
N LYS A 218 -36.49 3.29 -33.99
CA LYS A 218 -37.33 3.19 -35.20
C LYS A 218 -38.48 2.21 -35.04
N VAL A 219 -38.26 1.04 -34.43
CA VAL A 219 -39.31 0.04 -34.19
C VAL A 219 -40.37 0.58 -33.22
N HIS A 220 -39.94 1.30 -32.18
CA HIS A 220 -40.84 2.00 -31.27
C HIS A 220 -41.67 3.05 -32.01
N ASP A 221 -41.05 3.86 -32.87
CA ASP A 221 -41.75 4.86 -33.70
C ASP A 221 -42.78 4.20 -34.63
N TYR A 222 -42.44 3.08 -35.27
CA TYR A 222 -43.39 2.33 -36.11
C TYR A 222 -44.54 1.74 -35.31
N LYS A 223 -44.24 1.17 -34.15
CA LYS A 223 -45.26 0.67 -33.22
C LYS A 223 -46.21 1.79 -32.80
N ASP A 224 -45.68 2.95 -32.41
CA ASP A 224 -46.50 4.11 -32.02
C ASP A 224 -47.33 4.67 -33.18
N ARG A 225 -46.87 4.56 -34.42
CA ARG A 225 -47.65 4.98 -35.60
C ARG A 225 -48.76 3.99 -35.94
N ASN A 226 -48.50 2.68 -35.84
CA ASN A 226 -49.47 1.64 -36.15
C ASN A 226 -50.51 1.45 -35.04
N GLU A 227 -50.14 1.78 -33.81
CA GLU A 227 -51.05 1.75 -32.69
C GLU A 227 -51.87 3.04 -32.62
N GLY A 228 -53.12 2.95 -33.06
CA GLY A 228 -54.09 4.03 -32.96
C GLY A 228 -54.24 4.57 -31.53
N PRO A 229 -54.73 5.82 -31.36
CA PRO A 229 -54.82 6.49 -30.06
C PRO A 229 -55.55 5.69 -28.96
N MET A 230 -56.47 4.77 -29.32
CA MET A 230 -57.13 3.86 -28.37
C MET A 230 -56.21 2.80 -27.74
N ALA A 231 -55.26 2.21 -28.49
CA ALA A 231 -54.35 1.18 -27.96
C ALA A 231 -53.33 1.76 -26.97
N ARG A 232 -52.93 3.03 -27.19
CA ARG A 232 -52.10 3.81 -26.26
C ARG A 232 -52.81 4.08 -24.92
N SER A 233 -54.11 4.39 -24.95
CA SER A 233 -54.92 4.55 -23.75
C SER A 233 -54.93 3.27 -22.91
N LEU A 234 -55.24 2.12 -23.50
CA LEU A 234 -55.34 0.84 -22.78
C LEU A 234 -54.03 0.38 -22.10
N ARG A 235 -52.86 0.74 -22.62
CA ARG A 235 -51.56 0.46 -21.95
C ARG A 235 -51.23 1.41 -20.81
N GLY A 236 -51.60 2.69 -20.92
CA GLY A 236 -51.51 3.65 -19.81
C GLY A 236 -52.36 3.20 -18.63
N TRP A 237 -53.54 2.67 -18.89
CA TRP A 237 -54.44 2.11 -17.88
C TRP A 237 -53.89 0.83 -17.21
N ARG A 238 -53.19 -0.06 -17.93
CA ARG A 238 -52.52 -1.23 -17.30
C ARG A 238 -51.35 -0.88 -16.39
N ARG A 239 -50.62 0.22 -16.64
CA ARG A 239 -49.58 0.71 -15.71
C ARG A 239 -50.14 1.52 -14.55
N ALA A 240 -51.33 2.11 -14.71
CA ALA A 240 -52.02 2.84 -13.64
C ALA A 240 -52.90 1.96 -12.73
N GLY A 241 -53.05 0.66 -13.05
CA GLY A 241 -54.01 -0.25 -12.42
C GLY A 241 -53.52 -1.06 -11.20
N VAL A 242 -52.55 -0.57 -10.42
CA VAL A 242 -52.29 -1.11 -9.07
C VAL A 242 -52.28 0.04 -8.05
N PRO A 243 -53.43 0.32 -7.40
CA PRO A 243 -53.47 1.23 -6.27
C PRO A 243 -53.21 0.45 -4.97
N GLY A 244 -51.97 0.51 -4.50
CA GLY A 244 -51.56 0.18 -3.13
C GLY A 244 -50.51 1.20 -2.70
N GLY A 245 -50.88 2.09 -1.78
CA GLY A 245 -50.27 3.41 -1.62
C GLY A 245 -48.85 3.47 -1.04
N PHE A 246 -48.14 4.54 -1.42
CA PHE A 246 -47.34 5.38 -0.52
C PHE A 246 -47.05 6.72 -1.21
N ARG A 247 -47.51 7.84 -0.63
CA ARG A 247 -47.15 9.19 -1.08
C ARG A 247 -45.77 9.56 -0.53
N GLY A 248 -44.82 9.83 -1.42
CA GLY A 248 -43.57 10.52 -1.12
C GLY A 248 -43.51 11.86 -1.85
N ARG A 249 -43.74 12.95 -1.12
CA ARG A 249 -43.60 14.36 -1.53
C ARG A 249 -42.13 14.65 -1.90
N ARG A 250 -41.85 15.28 -3.04
CA ARG A 250 -40.69 16.18 -3.21
C ARG A 250 -41.04 17.28 -4.23
N GLY A 251 -40.83 18.52 -3.80
CA GLY A 251 -41.14 19.74 -4.53
C GLY A 251 -39.93 20.37 -5.24
N ALA A 252 -40.28 21.20 -6.22
CA ALA A 252 -39.67 22.44 -6.70
C ALA A 252 -38.13 22.61 -6.70
N GLY A 253 -37.56 22.54 -7.92
CA GLY A 253 -37.05 23.73 -8.64
C GLY A 253 -35.65 24.26 -8.34
N GLY A 254 -34.78 24.31 -9.36
CA GLY A 254 -33.73 25.35 -9.48
C GLY A 254 -32.30 24.91 -9.82
N ASN A 255 -32.06 24.61 -11.10
CA ASN A 255 -30.90 24.90 -11.95
C ASN A 255 -29.42 24.68 -11.54
N THR A 256 -28.69 24.24 -12.57
CA THR A 256 -27.22 24.19 -12.79
C THR A 256 -26.44 23.09 -12.08
N VAL A 257 -26.32 21.92 -12.74
CA VAL A 257 -25.05 21.22 -13.06
C VAL A 257 -25.39 20.27 -14.23
N GLY A 258 -24.49 20.17 -15.24
CA GLY A 258 -24.67 19.33 -16.44
C GLY A 258 -24.84 17.83 -16.13
N PRO A 259 -25.06 16.97 -17.14
CA PRO A 259 -25.25 15.54 -16.91
C PRO A 259 -23.89 14.86 -16.61
N GLY A 260 -23.35 15.14 -15.43
CA GLY A 260 -22.49 14.25 -14.69
C GLY A 260 -23.33 13.65 -13.57
N LEU A 261 -23.77 12.41 -13.74
CA LEU A 261 -24.07 11.40 -12.71
C LEU A 261 -24.75 10.16 -13.36
N GLU A 262 -24.09 9.61 -14.38
CA GLU A 262 -23.99 8.15 -14.51
C GLU A 262 -22.63 7.73 -13.93
N SER A 263 -22.44 7.99 -12.64
CA SER A 263 -21.29 7.52 -11.86
C SER A 263 -21.79 7.07 -10.50
N GLY A 264 -22.30 5.85 -10.42
CA GLY A 264 -22.80 5.32 -9.14
C GLY A 264 -22.97 3.81 -9.07
N PHE A 265 -23.20 3.13 -10.19
CA PHE A 265 -23.30 1.66 -10.23
C PHE A 265 -22.21 0.97 -11.06
N LEU A 266 -21.28 1.75 -11.62
CA LEU A 266 -20.05 1.28 -12.28
C LEU A 266 -18.77 1.71 -11.54
N ALA A 267 -18.87 2.17 -10.29
CA ALA A 267 -17.73 2.62 -9.50
C ALA A 267 -17.10 1.53 -8.60
N ASN A 268 -17.49 0.26 -8.76
CA ASN A 268 -16.88 -0.86 -8.04
C ASN A 268 -16.38 -1.97 -8.97
N SER A 269 -16.07 -1.65 -10.23
CA SER A 269 -15.40 -2.53 -11.19
C SER A 269 -13.88 -2.35 -11.25
N GLN A 270 -13.28 -1.62 -10.29
CA GLN A 270 -11.82 -1.57 -10.10
C GLN A 270 -11.22 -2.90 -9.59
N TRP A 271 -12.04 -3.94 -9.40
CA TRP A 271 -11.58 -5.29 -9.06
C TRP A 271 -11.03 -6.06 -10.28
N PHE A 272 -11.21 -5.57 -11.51
CA PHE A 272 -10.70 -6.20 -12.74
C PHE A 272 -9.51 -5.51 -13.40
N THR A 273 -9.05 -4.37 -12.86
CA THR A 273 -7.90 -3.62 -13.43
C THR A 273 -6.54 -4.02 -12.85
N ASN A 274 -6.48 -5.08 -12.04
CA ASN A 274 -5.23 -5.53 -11.42
C ASN A 274 -4.78 -6.87 -12.06
N PRO A 275 -3.66 -6.92 -12.79
CA PRO A 275 -3.19 -8.13 -13.48
C PRO A 275 -2.82 -9.29 -12.53
N ALA A 276 -2.82 -9.06 -11.21
CA ALA A 276 -2.60 -10.10 -10.21
C ALA A 276 -3.85 -10.96 -9.92
N ILE A 277 -5.07 -10.47 -10.18
CA ILE A 277 -6.33 -11.18 -9.85
C ILE A 277 -6.81 -12.04 -11.03
N ALA A 278 -6.52 -11.62 -12.27
CA ALA A 278 -6.88 -12.38 -13.47
C ALA A 278 -6.12 -13.73 -13.59
N LEU A 279 -4.89 -13.80 -13.06
CA LEU A 279 -4.12 -15.04 -13.00
C LEU A 279 -4.64 -16.03 -11.94
N ASP A 280 -5.21 -15.54 -10.83
CA ASP A 280 -5.77 -16.40 -9.77
C ASP A 280 -7.09 -17.09 -10.18
N VAL A 281 -7.92 -16.44 -11.00
CA VAL A 281 -9.20 -17.03 -11.47
C VAL A 281 -8.97 -18.10 -12.54
N ILE A 282 -7.90 -17.97 -13.34
CA ILE A 282 -7.55 -18.95 -14.36
C ILE A 282 -6.81 -20.16 -13.74
N LEU A 283 -6.00 -19.95 -12.69
CA LEU A 283 -5.24 -21.02 -12.02
C LEU A 283 -6.00 -21.73 -10.88
N SER A 284 -7.14 -21.20 -10.43
CA SER A 284 -8.00 -21.84 -9.41
C SER A 284 -9.14 -22.69 -10.00
N SER A 285 -9.18 -22.92 -11.32
CA SER A 285 -10.17 -23.80 -11.93
C SER A 285 -9.84 -25.28 -11.65
N PRO A 286 -10.74 -26.10 -11.06
CA PRO A 286 -10.45 -27.50 -10.67
C PRO A 286 -10.31 -28.50 -11.82
N GLN A 287 -10.14 -28.05 -13.07
CA GLN A 287 -10.30 -28.88 -14.28
C GLN A 287 -8.98 -29.47 -14.83
N PHE A 288 -7.82 -29.19 -14.23
CA PHE A 288 -6.56 -29.85 -14.58
C PHE A 288 -6.01 -30.68 -13.42
N GLY A 289 -6.67 -31.79 -13.15
CA GLY A 289 -6.13 -32.87 -12.32
C GLY A 289 -5.06 -33.65 -13.09
N ALA A 290 -3.79 -33.23 -12.96
CA ALA A 290 -2.66 -34.06 -13.38
C ALA A 290 -2.40 -35.13 -12.30
N LYS A 291 -2.81 -36.37 -12.58
CA LYS A 291 -2.40 -37.56 -11.83
C LYS A 291 -0.88 -37.69 -11.88
N THR A 292 -0.21 -37.52 -10.75
CA THR A 292 1.18 -37.96 -10.56
C THR A 292 1.22 -39.50 -10.53
N PRO A 293 2.06 -40.17 -11.33
CA PRO A 293 2.25 -41.62 -11.20
C PRO A 293 3.07 -41.95 -9.95
N PRO A 294 2.85 -43.12 -9.30
CA PRO A 294 3.60 -43.52 -8.12
C PRO A 294 5.07 -43.88 -8.47
N PRO A 295 5.99 -43.81 -7.49
CA PRO A 295 7.40 -44.12 -7.70
C PRO A 295 7.57 -45.62 -7.98
N ARG A 296 8.47 -45.95 -8.91
CA ARG A 296 8.92 -47.32 -9.15
C ARG A 296 9.78 -47.76 -7.97
N GLU A 297 9.41 -48.88 -7.36
CA GLU A 297 10.27 -49.63 -6.46
C GLU A 297 11.39 -50.25 -7.31
N ASP A 298 12.63 -49.81 -7.08
CA ASP A 298 13.82 -50.47 -7.59
C ASP A 298 14.11 -51.67 -6.70
N SER A 299 14.00 -52.85 -7.31
CA SER A 299 14.50 -54.12 -6.80
C SER A 299 16.01 -54.22 -6.99
N GLU A 300 16.74 -54.32 -5.89
CA GLU A 300 17.96 -55.15 -5.69
C GLU A 300 18.23 -55.33 -4.19
#